data_AF-A0A1F8TGI5-F1
#
_entry.id   AF-A0A1F8TGI5-F1
#
_cell.length_a   1.000
_cell.length_b   1.000
_cell.length_c   1.000
_cell.angle_alpha   90.00
_cell.angle_beta   90.00
_cell.angle_gamma   90.00
#
_symmetry.space_group_name_H-M   'P 1'
#
loop_
_entity.id
_entity.type
_entity.pdbx_description
1 polymer ?
#
loop_
_entity_poly.entity_id
_entity_poly.type
_entity_poly.pdbx_seq_one_letter_code
_entity_poly.pdbx_strand_id
1 'polypeptide(L)'
;MAWGKLVAVWWSIGSPTPLSVRKAYQGDIRARARYTPKPYAGRIALFRASVQPGGRGSPLMGWEGLARGTTEVYEVPGAHVSIMAEPHLEVLAAKLSECLAAAQASSSAPELKVKA
;
A
#
# COMPACT_ATOMS: atom_id res chain seq x y z
N MET A 1 -7.54 18.50 -28.92
CA MET A 1 -6.24 17.94 -29.32
C MET A 1 -5.09 18.64 -28.58
N ALA A 2 -4.77 18.25 -27.34
CA ALA A 2 -3.59 18.80 -26.63
C ALA A 2 -2.95 17.90 -25.57
N TRP A 3 -3.47 16.69 -25.29
CA TRP A 3 -2.88 15.79 -24.29
C TRP A 3 -2.00 14.68 -24.88
N GLY A 4 -2.26 14.25 -26.12
CA GLY A 4 -1.47 13.17 -26.76
C GLY A 4 -0.04 13.55 -27.17
N LYS A 5 0.24 14.83 -27.43
CA LYS A 5 1.57 15.28 -27.88
C LYS A 5 2.60 15.37 -26.75
N LEU A 6 2.17 15.66 -25.52
CA LEU A 6 3.07 15.76 -24.36
C LEU A 6 3.59 14.37 -23.93
N VAL A 7 2.73 13.35 -23.98
CA VAL A 7 3.11 11.96 -23.67
C VAL A 7 4.05 11.39 -24.75
N ALA A 8 3.80 11.70 -26.03
CA ALA A 8 4.65 11.27 -27.13
C ALA A 8 6.08 11.84 -27.04
N VAL A 9 6.23 13.11 -26.64
CA VAL A 9 7.56 13.73 -26.42
C VAL A 9 8.31 13.05 -25.26
N TRP A 10 7.61 12.63 -24.21
CA TRP A 10 8.22 11.98 -23.06
C TRP A 10 8.67 10.53 -23.31
N TRP A 11 8.09 9.86 -24.32
CA TRP A 11 8.48 8.51 -24.75
C TRP A 11 9.50 8.49 -25.91
N SER A 12 9.66 9.61 -26.63
CA SER A 12 10.49 9.69 -27.85
C SER A 12 11.86 10.33 -27.65
N ILE A 13 12.05 11.05 -26.55
CA ILE A 13 13.37 11.54 -26.17
C ILE A 13 13.92 10.48 -25.21
N GLY A 14 14.99 9.78 -25.59
CA GLY A 14 15.76 8.88 -24.72
C GLY A 14 16.46 9.62 -23.58
N SER A 15 15.76 10.57 -22.95
CA SER A 15 16.21 11.36 -21.83
C SER A 15 16.50 10.41 -20.67
N PRO A 16 17.72 10.44 -20.11
CA PRO A 16 18.02 9.64 -18.94
C PRO A 16 17.03 10.00 -17.84
N THR A 17 16.49 8.99 -17.15
CA THR A 17 15.66 9.17 -15.96
C THR A 17 16.29 10.27 -15.08
N PRO A 18 15.54 11.33 -14.69
CA PRO A 18 16.10 12.45 -13.96
C PRO A 18 16.92 11.98 -12.76
N LEU A 19 18.04 12.65 -12.48
CA LEU A 19 18.95 12.26 -11.40
C LEU A 19 18.23 12.16 -10.04
N SER A 20 17.23 13.01 -9.80
CA SER A 20 16.40 12.96 -8.59
C SER A 20 15.64 11.64 -8.46
N VAL A 21 15.01 11.17 -9.53
CA VAL A 21 14.28 9.90 -9.58
C VAL A 21 15.24 8.73 -9.40
N ARG A 22 16.41 8.75 -10.06
CA ARG A 22 17.45 7.71 -9.90
C ARG A 22 17.96 7.65 -8.46
N LYS A 23 18.23 8.79 -7.84
CA LYS A 23 18.66 8.88 -6.44
C LYS A 23 17.59 8.36 -5.49
N ALA A 24 16.33 8.72 -5.69
CA ALA A 24 15.22 8.21 -4.88
C ALA A 24 15.10 6.68 -4.99
N TYR A 25 15.19 6.14 -6.21
CA TYR A 25 15.16 4.70 -6.44
C TYR A 25 16.34 3.96 -5.78
N GLN A 26 17.56 4.48 -5.90
CA GLN A 26 18.73 3.92 -5.22
C GLN A 26 18.60 3.99 -3.69
N GLY A 27 18.01 5.07 -3.18
CA GLY A 27 17.68 5.24 -1.77
C GLY A 27 16.71 4.17 -1.28
N ASP A 28 15.61 3.94 -2.02
CA ASP A 28 14.62 2.91 -1.71
C ASP A 28 15.26 1.52 -1.67
N ILE A 29 16.03 1.13 -2.70
CA ILE A 29 16.74 -0.16 -2.74
C ILE A 29 17.63 -0.32 -1.50
N ARG A 30 18.40 0.71 -1.16
CA ARG A 30 19.32 0.66 -0.01
C ARG A 30 18.57 0.56 1.32
N ALA A 31 17.48 1.30 1.47
CA ALA A 31 16.65 1.27 2.67
C ALA A 31 16.02 -0.12 2.85
N ARG A 32 15.42 -0.67 1.79
CA ARG A 32 14.82 -2.02 1.78
C ARG A 32 15.83 -3.11 2.10
N ALA A 33 17.05 -3.02 1.57
CA ALA A 33 18.09 -4.01 1.82
C ALA A 33 18.63 -4.00 3.26
N ARG A 34 18.45 -2.90 4.00
CA ARG A 34 18.99 -2.73 5.36
C ARG A 34 17.91 -2.79 6.45
N TYR A 35 16.64 -2.67 6.07
CA TYR A 35 15.54 -2.70 7.01
C TYR A 35 15.30 -4.12 7.52
N THR A 36 15.35 -4.30 8.84
CA THR A 36 14.95 -5.54 9.50
C THR A 36 13.56 -5.33 10.12
N PRO A 37 12.50 -5.96 9.58
CA PRO A 37 11.15 -5.82 10.13
C PRO A 37 11.10 -6.31 11.58
N LYS A 38 10.39 -5.56 12.43
CA LYS A 38 10.10 -5.97 13.81
C LYS A 38 8.65 -6.43 13.93
N PRO A 39 8.32 -7.31 14.87
CA PRO A 39 6.94 -7.69 15.13
C PRO A 39 6.08 -6.47 15.45
N TYR A 40 4.83 -6.47 14.98
CA TYR A 40 3.86 -5.41 15.19
C TYR A 40 2.59 -5.98 15.85
N ALA A 41 2.28 -5.50 17.05
CA ALA A 41 1.13 -5.98 17.83
C ALA A 41 -0.18 -5.24 17.52
N GLY A 42 -0.13 -4.15 16.73
CA GLY A 42 -1.32 -3.43 16.32
C GLY A 42 -2.14 -4.18 15.28
N ARG A 43 -3.33 -3.65 15.00
CA ARG A 43 -4.19 -4.14 13.92
C ARG A 43 -3.64 -3.72 12.56
N ILE A 44 -3.75 -4.60 11.57
CA ILE A 44 -3.33 -4.36 10.19
C ILE A 44 -4.53 -4.59 9.27
N ALA A 45 -4.85 -3.61 8.43
CA ALA A 45 -5.71 -3.79 7.26
C ALA A 45 -4.81 -3.94 6.03
N LEU A 46 -4.78 -5.13 5.43
CA LEU A 46 -3.95 -5.47 4.28
C LEU A 46 -4.79 -5.48 3.00
N PHE A 47 -4.58 -4.51 2.12
CA PHE A 47 -5.21 -4.46 0.80
C PHE A 47 -4.38 -5.26 -0.20
N ARG A 48 -4.92 -6.39 -0.65
CA ARG A 48 -4.22 -7.36 -1.50
C ARG A 48 -4.79 -7.33 -2.91
N ALA A 49 -3.95 -7.13 -3.91
CA ALA A 49 -4.36 -7.24 -5.32
C ALA A 49 -4.82 -8.67 -5.66
N SER A 50 -5.89 -8.84 -6.45
CA SER A 50 -6.39 -10.17 -6.82
C SER A 50 -5.46 -10.89 -7.81
N VAL A 51 -4.71 -10.13 -8.63
CA VAL A 51 -3.72 -10.65 -9.56
C VAL A 51 -2.33 -10.56 -8.93
N GLN A 52 -1.73 -11.73 -8.67
CA GLN A 52 -0.41 -11.85 -8.05
C GLN A 52 0.60 -12.47 -9.03
N PRO A 53 1.78 -11.86 -9.23
CA PRO A 53 2.82 -12.46 -10.07
C PRO A 53 3.36 -13.74 -9.42
N GLY A 54 3.47 -14.83 -10.19
CA GLY A 54 4.01 -16.11 -9.71
C GLY A 54 3.03 -17.03 -8.97
N GLY A 55 1.72 -16.74 -9.00
CA GLY A 55 0.68 -17.57 -8.39
C GLY A 55 0.12 -17.00 -7.08
N ARG A 56 -0.63 -17.82 -6.31
CA ARG A 56 -1.15 -17.40 -5.00
C ARG A 56 -0.02 -17.44 -3.96
N GLY A 57 0.78 -16.38 -3.93
CA GLY A 57 1.70 -16.11 -2.81
C GLY A 57 0.96 -16.09 -1.46
N SER A 58 1.72 -16.07 -0.37
CA SER A 58 1.13 -16.17 0.97
C SER A 58 0.03 -15.12 1.20
N PRO A 59 -1.12 -15.48 1.81
CA PRO A 59 -2.25 -14.55 1.96
C PRO A 59 -1.92 -13.27 2.73
N LEU A 60 -0.94 -13.30 3.62
CA LEU A 60 -0.52 -12.15 4.41
C LEU A 60 0.70 -11.43 3.80
N MET A 61 1.14 -11.79 2.58
CA MET A 61 2.11 -11.03 1.79
C MET A 61 3.43 -10.67 2.52
N GLY A 62 3.93 -11.56 3.38
CA GLY A 62 5.15 -11.35 4.15
C GLY A 62 4.92 -10.86 5.58
N TRP A 63 3.67 -10.63 5.99
CA TRP A 63 3.32 -10.29 7.39
C TRP A 63 3.26 -11.51 8.31
N GLU A 64 3.43 -12.72 7.78
CA GLU A 64 3.50 -13.95 8.56
C GLU A 64 4.60 -13.86 9.63
N GLY A 65 4.26 -14.14 10.89
CA GLY A 65 5.20 -14.09 12.02
C GLY A 65 5.59 -12.67 12.50
N LEU A 66 5.33 -11.63 11.71
CA LEU A 66 5.51 -10.22 12.07
C LEU A 66 4.24 -9.64 12.69
N ALA A 67 3.07 -9.92 12.12
CA ALA A 67 1.80 -9.49 12.68
C ALA A 67 1.48 -10.29 13.96
N ARG A 68 1.42 -9.61 15.10
CA ARG A 68 1.06 -10.17 16.41
C ARG A 68 -0.35 -9.77 16.86
N GLY A 69 -0.93 -8.74 16.23
CA GLY A 69 -2.33 -8.39 16.35
C GLY A 69 -3.19 -8.98 15.23
N THR A 70 -4.45 -8.55 15.16
CA THR A 70 -5.37 -8.94 14.08
C THR A 70 -4.92 -8.39 12.74
N THR A 71 -4.88 -9.25 11.72
CA THR A 71 -4.66 -8.85 10.32
C THR A 71 -5.90 -9.19 9.51
N GLU A 72 -6.54 -8.15 8.96
CA GLU A 72 -7.70 -8.27 8.08
C GLU A 72 -7.24 -8.07 6.64
N VAL A 73 -7.56 -9.03 5.76
CA VAL A 73 -7.13 -8.99 4.35
C VAL A 73 -8.30 -8.62 3.46
N TYR A 74 -8.12 -7.56 2.69
CA TYR A 74 -9.09 -7.01 1.75
C TYR A 74 -8.60 -7.21 0.33
N GLU A 75 -9.21 -8.14 -0.40
CA GLU A 75 -8.85 -8.33 -1.81
C GLU A 75 -9.37 -7.17 -2.67
N VAL A 76 -8.54 -6.64 -3.57
CA VAL A 76 -8.86 -5.55 -4.50
C VAL A 76 -8.61 -6.05 -5.93
N PRO A 77 -9.57 -5.91 -6.86
CA PRO A 77 -9.37 -6.33 -8.24
C PRO A 77 -8.16 -5.65 -8.89
N GLY A 78 -7.41 -6.38 -9.70
CA GLY A 78 -6.26 -5.85 -10.44
C GLY A 78 -4.91 -6.40 -9.97
N ALA A 79 -3.82 -5.86 -10.50
CA ALA A 79 -2.44 -6.20 -10.17
C ALA A 79 -1.81 -5.15 -9.24
N HIS A 80 -0.64 -5.46 -8.69
CA HIS A 80 0.04 -4.64 -7.66
C HIS A 80 0.05 -3.12 -7.94
N VAL A 81 0.31 -2.71 -9.18
CA VAL A 81 0.30 -1.28 -9.56
C VAL A 81 -1.10 -0.80 -9.93
N SER A 82 -1.91 -1.63 -10.59
CA SER A 82 -3.20 -1.21 -11.13
C SER A 82 -4.29 -1.04 -10.06
N ILE A 83 -4.14 -1.60 -8.85
CA ILE A 83 -5.09 -1.35 -7.75
C ILE A 83 -5.18 0.13 -7.33
N MET A 84 -4.17 0.93 -7.67
CA MET A 84 -4.13 2.37 -7.37
C MET A 84 -4.66 3.25 -8.51
N ALA A 85 -5.24 2.64 -9.55
CA ALA A 85 -5.78 3.33 -10.71
C ALA A 85 -7.20 2.85 -11.02
N GLU A 86 -7.96 3.66 -11.75
CA GLU A 86 -9.30 3.26 -12.18
C GLU A 86 -9.26 2.05 -13.12
N PRO A 87 -10.26 1.15 -13.03
CA PRO A 87 -11.46 1.22 -12.18
C PRO A 87 -11.30 0.63 -10.77
N HIS A 88 -10.10 0.18 -10.40
CA HIS A 88 -9.89 -0.58 -9.15
C HIS A 88 -9.73 0.32 -7.92
N LEU A 89 -9.32 1.56 -8.16
CA LEU A 89 -9.16 2.58 -7.13
C LEU A 89 -10.46 2.82 -6.36
N GLU A 90 -11.62 2.80 -7.02
CA GLU A 90 -12.93 2.91 -6.36
C GLU A 90 -13.11 1.85 -5.26
N VAL A 91 -12.79 0.58 -5.56
CA VAL A 91 -12.91 -0.52 -4.59
C VAL A 91 -11.90 -0.36 -3.45
N LEU A 92 -10.66 0.03 -3.77
CA LEU A 92 -9.64 0.29 -2.75
C LEU A 92 -10.07 1.42 -1.82
N ALA A 93 -10.58 2.53 -2.37
CA ALA A 93 -10.97 3.72 -1.62
C ALA A 93 -12.15 3.44 -0.69
N ALA A 94 -13.16 2.70 -1.15
CA ALA A 94 -14.31 2.30 -0.34
C ALA A 94 -13.88 1.50 0.90
N LYS A 95 -13.10 0.42 0.69
CA LYS A 95 -12.63 -0.45 1.78
C LYS A 95 -11.68 0.30 2.74
N LEU A 96 -10.81 1.17 2.22
CA LEU A 96 -9.95 1.99 3.05
C LEU A 96 -10.75 2.95 3.94
N SER A 97 -11.79 3.57 3.39
CA SER A 97 -12.65 4.49 4.14
C SER A 97 -13.35 3.79 5.31
N GLU A 98 -13.87 2.57 5.09
CA GLU A 98 -14.47 1.74 6.14
C GLU A 98 -13.46 1.41 7.25
N CYS A 99 -12.24 1.00 6.88
CA CYS A 99 -11.18 0.69 7.83
C CYS A 99 -10.81 1.91 8.70
N LEU A 100 -10.70 3.08 8.08
CA LEU A 100 -10.37 4.33 8.78
C LEU A 100 -11.49 4.74 9.73
N ALA A 101 -12.75 4.66 9.31
CA ALA A 101 -13.90 4.95 10.16
C ALA A 101 -13.95 4.01 11.39
N ALA A 102 -13.74 2.71 11.19
CA ALA A 102 -13.70 1.73 12.27
C ALA A 102 -12.54 1.98 13.24
N ALA A 103 -11.35 2.35 12.72
CA ALA A 103 -10.19 2.69 13.54
C ALA A 103 -10.44 3.94 14.40
N GLN A 104 -11.05 4.97 13.83
CA GLN A 104 -11.41 6.21 14.53
C GLN A 104 -12.46 5.96 15.61
N ALA A 105 -13.51 5.19 15.32
CA ALA A 105 -14.54 4.84 16.29
C ALA A 105 -13.97 4.03 17.49
N SER A 106 -13.01 3.15 17.22
CA SER A 106 -12.30 2.39 18.26
C SER A 106 -11.43 3.28 19.15
N SER A 107 -10.87 4.36 18.60
CA SER A 107 -10.04 5.32 19.34
C SER A 107 -10.85 6.28 20.20
N SER A 108 -12.15 6.44 19.94
CA SER A 108 -13.06 7.31 20.70
C SER A 108 -13.76 6.62 21.88
N ALA A 109 -13.39 5.39 22.23
CA ALA A 109 -13.91 4.74 23.43
C ALA A 109 -13.43 5.47 24.70
N PRO A 110 -14.30 5.72 25.69
CA PRO A 110 -13.97 6.59 26.82
C PRO A 110 -12.85 6.00 27.67
N GLU A 111 -11.86 6.83 27.94
CA GLU A 111 -10.83 6.63 28.97
C GLU A 111 -11.55 6.36 30.30
N LEU A 112 -11.43 5.12 30.82
CA LEU A 112 -11.93 4.76 32.14
C LEU A 112 -11.16 5.59 33.18
N LYS A 113 -11.72 6.74 33.55
CA LYS A 113 -11.26 7.52 34.71
C LYS A 113 -11.66 6.74 35.96
N VAL A 114 -10.74 5.90 36.44
CA VAL A 114 -10.81 5.36 37.79
C VAL A 114 -10.66 6.55 38.74
N LYS A 115 -11.74 6.93 39.41
CA LYS A 115 -11.67 7.83 40.57
C LYS A 115 -11.08 7.04 41.74
N ALA A 116 -10.01 7.56 42.32
CA ALA A 116 -9.55 7.18 43.65
C ALA A 116 -10.55 7.64 44.72
#